data_AF-A0A091FHE5-F1
#
_entry.id   AF-A0A091FHE5-F1
#
_cell.length_a   1.000
_cell.length_b   1.000
_cell.length_c   1.000
_cell.angle_alpha   90.00
_cell.angle_beta   90.00
_cell.angle_gamma   90.00
#
_symmetry.space_group_name_H-M   'P 1'
#
loop_
_entity.id
_entity.type
_entity.pdbx_description
1 polymer ?
#
loop_
_entity_poly.entity_id
_entity_poly.type
_entity_poly.pdbx_seq_one_letter_code
_entity_poly.pdbx_strand_id
1 'polypeptide(L)' 'CPDCGKGFKHNAHLIRHRRIHTRERPYECPQCGKSFSRSSALTKHQGR' A
#
# COMPACT_ATOMS: atom_id res chain seq x y z
N CYS A 1 8.89 13.17 0.72
CA CYS A 1 8.61 12.29 -0.43
C CYS A 1 9.15 13.02 -1.63
N PRO A 2 10.09 12.43 -2.38
CA PRO A 2 10.73 13.11 -3.50
C PRO A 2 9.73 13.49 -4.59
N ASP A 3 8.67 12.71 -4.78
CA ASP A 3 7.69 12.91 -5.85
C ASP A 3 6.64 14.00 -5.56
N CYS A 4 6.38 14.33 -4.28
CA CYS A 4 5.29 15.26 -3.91
C CYS A 4 5.59 16.16 -2.69
N GLY A 5 6.84 16.20 -2.21
CA GLY A 5 7.27 17.04 -1.09
C GLY A 5 6.80 16.62 0.30
N LYS A 6 5.89 15.64 0.44
CA LYS A 6 5.31 15.26 1.76
C LYS A 6 6.34 14.76 2.77
N GLY A 7 6.39 15.34 3.97
CA GLY A 7 7.26 14.92 5.07
C GLY A 7 6.72 13.70 5.84
N PHE A 8 7.61 12.82 6.30
CA PHE A 8 7.26 11.66 7.13
C PHE A 8 8.26 11.53 8.28
N LYS A 9 7.75 11.26 9.50
CA LYS A 9 8.59 11.04 10.69
C LYS A 9 9.39 9.73 10.63
N HIS A 10 8.88 8.73 9.91
CA HIS A 10 9.50 7.41 9.80
C HIS A 10 9.71 7.00 8.34
N ASN A 11 10.88 6.41 8.05
CA ASN A 11 11.21 5.95 6.70
C ASN A 11 10.22 4.89 6.16
N ALA A 12 9.76 3.97 7.03
CA ALA A 12 8.75 2.98 6.66
C ALA A 12 7.44 3.62 6.15
N HIS A 13 7.07 4.79 6.68
CA HIS A 13 5.89 5.52 6.20
C HIS A 13 6.14 6.18 4.85
N LEU A 14 7.34 6.71 4.61
CA LEU A 14 7.74 7.24 3.30
C LEU A 14 7.75 6.13 2.23
N ILE A 15 8.36 4.98 2.51
CA ILE A 15 8.41 3.84 1.58
C ILE A 15 7.00 3.36 1.24
N ARG A 16 6.15 3.18 2.26
CA ARG A 16 4.74 2.80 2.05
C ARG A 16 3.98 3.85 1.25
N HIS A 17 4.23 5.13 1.51
CA HIS A 17 3.61 6.23 0.78
C HIS A 17 3.99 6.21 -0.70
N ARG A 18 5.24 5.93 -1.06
CA ARG A 18 5.67 5.89 -2.48
C ARG A 18 4.87 4.91 -3.35
N ARG A 19 4.31 3.85 -2.75
CA ARG A 19 3.42 2.89 -3.46
C ARG A 19 2.18 3.54 -4.08
N ILE A 20 1.76 4.73 -3.61
CA ILE A 20 0.64 5.45 -4.24
C ILE A 20 1.03 6.04 -5.60
N HIS A 21 2.31 6.40 -5.77
CA HIS A 21 2.82 7.01 -7.00
C HIS A 21 3.13 5.94 -8.04
N THR A 22 3.70 4.81 -7.60
CA THR A 22 3.98 3.66 -8.48
C THR A 22 2.75 2.85 -8.83
N ARG A 23 1.62 3.06 -8.13
CA ARG A 23 0.40 2.24 -8.18
C ARG A 23 0.65 0.76 -7.92
N GLU A 24 1.78 0.42 -7.27
CA GLU A 24 2.11 -0.96 -6.93
C GLU A 24 1.15 -1.49 -5.86
N ARG A 25 0.55 -2.63 -6.18
CA ARG A 25 -0.41 -3.32 -5.31
C ARG A 25 0.01 -4.78 -5.17
N PRO A 26 1.11 -5.07 -4.44
CA PRO A 26 1.69 -6.40 -4.37
C PRO A 26 0.83 -7.42 -3.60
N TYR A 27 -0.23 -6.96 -2.93
CA TYR A 27 -1.09 -7.84 -2.14
C TYR A 27 -2.37 -8.11 -2.90
N GLU A 28 -2.47 -9.26 -3.56
CA GLU A 28 -3.66 -9.66 -4.29
C GLU A 28 -4.56 -10.58 -3.47
N CYS A 29 -5.88 -10.37 -3.55
CA CYS A 29 -6.85 -11.28 -2.98
C CYS A 29 -7.06 -12.46 -3.93
N PRO A 30 -6.73 -13.70 -3.51
CA PRO A 30 -6.83 -14.87 -4.37
C PRO A 30 -8.27 -15.24 -4.72
N GLN A 31 -9.26 -14.75 -3.97
CA GLN A 31 -10.67 -15.07 -4.22
C GLN A 31 -11.33 -14.15 -5.25
N CYS A 32 -10.91 -12.88 -5.36
CA CYS A 32 -11.56 -11.90 -6.22
C CYS A 32 -10.61 -11.13 -7.14
N GLY A 33 -9.31 -11.41 -7.11
CA GLY A 33 -8.29 -10.73 -7.91
C GLY A 33 -8.04 -9.27 -7.52
N LYS A 34 -8.68 -8.75 -6.47
CA LYS A 34 -8.46 -7.36 -6.05
C LYS A 34 -7.08 -7.21 -5.43
N SER A 35 -6.29 -6.30 -5.96
CA SER A 35 -4.96 -5.97 -5.42
C SER A 35 -5.02 -4.79 -4.45
N PHE A 36 -4.13 -4.77 -3.47
CA PHE A 36 -4.02 -3.77 -2.41
C PHE A 36 -2.56 -3.31 -2.26
N SER A 37 -2.34 -2.06 -1.84
CA SER A 37 -1.00 -1.50 -1.61
C SER A 37 -0.44 -1.85 -0.21
N ARG A 38 -1.27 -2.42 0.68
CA ARG A 38 -0.92 -2.77 2.06
C ARG A 38 -1.51 -4.12 2.44
N SER A 39 -0.71 -4.95 3.12
CA SER A 39 -1.15 -6.25 3.68
C SER A 39 -2.34 -6.09 4.62
N SER A 40 -2.33 -5.12 5.53
CA SER A 40 -3.46 -4.88 6.44
C SER A 40 -4.77 -4.51 5.73
N ALA A 41 -4.71 -3.94 4.52
CA ALA A 41 -5.90 -3.69 3.72
C ALA A 41 -6.43 -4.98 3.09
N LEU A 42 -5.53 -5.86 2.63
CA LEU A 42 -5.88 -7.22 2.17
C LEU A 42 -6.49 -8.04 3.31
N THR A 43 -5.87 -8.06 4.50
CA THR A 43 -6.38 -8.79 5.67
C THR A 43 -7.76 -8.31 6.08
N LYS A 44 -7.99 -6.98 6.13
CA LYS A 44 -9.32 -6.42 6.40
C LYS A 44 -10.36 -6.78 5.33
N HIS A 45 -9.92 -6.89 4.07
CA HIS A 45 -10.78 -7.31 2.98
C HIS A 45 -11.12 -8.79 3.04
N GLN A 46 -10.17 -9.64 3.44
CA GLN A 46 -10.33 -11.09 3.57
C GLN A 46 -11.01 -11.50 4.87
N GLY A 47 -10.99 -10.63 5.89
CA GLY A 47 -11.67 -10.85 7.15
C GLY A 47 -13.15 -11.07 6.91
N ARG A 48 -13.60 -12.29 7.20
CA ARG A 48 -15.00 -12.68 7.31
C ARG A 48 -15.58 -12.15 8.62
#